data_AF-A0A0C1Y1Y2-F1
#
_entry.id   AF-A0A0C1Y1Y2-F1
#
_cell.length_a   1.000
_cell.length_b   1.000
_cell.length_c   1.000
_cell.angle_alpha   90.00
_cell.angle_beta   90.00
_cell.angle_gamma   90.00
#
_symmetry.space_group_name_H-M   'P 1'
#
loop_
_entity.id
_entity.type
_entity.pdbx_description
1 polymer ?
#
loop_
_entity_poly.entity_id
_entity_poly.type
_entity_poly.pdbx_seq_one_letter_code
_entity_poly.pdbx_strand_id
1 'polypeptide(L)' 'MDQEKTVGLSFRVTPKMKGMLEAAAGRERRSLTNMLEVLVEDYCVRHGIIEQPEGTEDKVAAIGKATK' A
#
# COMPACT_ATOMS: atom_id res chain seq x y z
N MET A 1 13.30 18.80 10.60
CA MET A 1 13.57 18.06 9.35
C MET A 1 13.44 16.60 9.71
N ASP A 2 12.20 16.13 9.75
CA ASP A 2 11.85 14.80 10.21
C ASP A 2 12.26 13.81 9.13
N GLN A 3 13.34 13.08 9.39
CA GLN A 3 13.76 11.96 8.57
C GLN A 3 12.59 10.98 8.56
N GLU A 4 12.08 10.64 7.37
CA GLU A 4 11.03 9.64 7.21
C GLU A 4 11.45 8.38 7.96
N LYS A 5 10.79 8.11 9.09
CA LYS A 5 11.14 6.97 9.94
C LYS A 5 10.55 5.73 9.28
N THR A 6 11.33 5.08 8.43
CA THR A 6 10.94 3.79 7.86
C THR A 6 10.78 2.78 8.99
N VAL A 7 9.59 2.17 9.09
CA VAL A 7 9.31 1.09 10.04
C VAL A 7 9.49 -0.24 9.31
N GLY A 8 10.30 -1.15 9.88
CA GLY A 8 10.49 -2.47 9.32
C GLY A 8 9.25 -3.35 9.49
N LEU A 9 8.78 -3.95 8.40
CA LEU A 9 7.61 -4.82 8.39
C LEU A 9 8.02 -6.27 8.04
N SER A 10 7.65 -7.22 8.89
CA SER A 10 7.96 -8.64 8.71
C SER A 10 6.73 -9.44 8.34
N PHE A 11 6.76 -10.12 7.19
CA PHE A 11 5.67 -10.97 6.73
C PHE A 11 6.09 -12.43 6.65
N ARG A 12 5.19 -13.34 7.02
CA ARG A 12 5.29 -14.75 6.66
C ARG A 12 4.34 -15.02 5.50
N VAL A 13 4.91 -15.42 4.37
CA VAL A 13 4.16 -15.70 3.14
C VAL A 13 4.46 -17.11 2.65
N THR A 14 3.58 -17.63 1.80
CA THR A 14 3.83 -18.93 1.16
C THR A 14 4.98 -18.82 0.15
N PRO A 15 5.68 -19.93 -0.15
CA PRO A 15 6.74 -19.93 -1.17
C PRO A 15 6.25 -19.46 -2.54
N LYS A 16 4.99 -19.79 -2.89
CA LYS A 16 4.35 -19.34 -4.13
C LYS A 16 4.23 -17.81 -4.17
N MET A 17 3.78 -17.18 -3.09
CA MET A 17 3.66 -15.73 -3.02
C MET A 17 5.03 -15.04 -3.14
N LYS A 18 6.04 -15.55 -2.42
CA LYS A 18 7.41 -15.06 -2.53
C LYS A 18 7.93 -15.13 -3.98
N GLY A 19 7.74 -16.25 -4.66
CA GLY A 19 8.17 -16.42 -6.05
C GLY A 19 7.48 -15.46 -7.02
N MET A 20 6.19 -15.19 -6.84
CA MET A 20 5.46 -14.20 -7.65
C MET A 20 5.98 -12.78 -7.40
N LEU A 21 6.25 -12.42 -6.14
CA LEU A 21 6.81 -11.11 -5.80
C LEU A 21 8.22 -10.93 -6.38
N GLU A 22 9.07 -11.96 -6.31
CA GLU A 22 10.41 -11.95 -6.90
C GLU A 22 10.37 -11.79 -8.43
N ALA A 23 9.44 -12.49 -9.11
CA ALA A 23 9.26 -12.34 -10.55
C ALA A 23 8.79 -10.93 -10.94
N ALA A 24 7.85 -10.34 -10.17
CA ALA A 24 7.37 -8.98 -10.39
C ALA A 24 8.49 -7.94 -10.17
N ALA A 25 9.19 -8.04 -9.03
CA ALA A 25 10.29 -7.13 -8.69
C ALA A 25 11.45 -7.22 -9.72
N GLY A 26 11.78 -8.44 -10.17
CA GLY A 26 12.80 -8.67 -11.19
C GLY A 26 12.44 -8.08 -12.55
N ARG A 27 11.14 -8.07 -12.91
CA ARG A 27 10.65 -7.44 -14.15
C ARG A 27 10.81 -5.92 -14.12
N GLU A 28 10.54 -5.28 -12.98
CA GLU A 28 10.61 -3.82 -12.84
C GLU A 28 11.99 -3.30 -12.39
N ARG A 29 12.95 -4.20 -12.15
CA ARG A 29 14.29 -3.89 -11.59
C ARG A 29 14.21 -3.11 -10.27
N ARG A 30 13.25 -3.47 -9.42
CA ARG A 30 13.03 -2.86 -8.10
C ARG A 30 13.34 -3.86 -6.99
N SER A 31 13.59 -3.37 -5.78
CA SER A 31 13.69 -4.25 -4.61
C SER A 31 12.31 -4.85 -4.29
N LEU A 32 12.28 -5.96 -3.53
CA LEU A 32 11.03 -6.59 -3.12
C LEU A 32 10.15 -5.65 -2.29
N THR A 33 10.77 -4.84 -1.42
CA THR A 33 10.07 -3.84 -0.62
C THR A 33 9.39 -2.80 -1.51
N ASN A 34 10.14 -2.22 -2.45
CA ASN A 34 9.61 -1.18 -3.32
C ASN A 34 8.52 -1.71 -4.26
N MET A 35 8.64 -2.97 -4.68
CA MET A 35 7.59 -3.66 -5.46
C MET A 35 6.33 -3.86 -4.61
N LEU A 36 6.49 -4.27 -3.34
CA LEU A 36 5.38 -4.43 -2.43
C LEU A 36 4.67 -3.10 -2.16
N GLU A 37 5.41 -2.01 -1.96
CA GLU A 37 4.84 -0.67 -1.78
C GLU A 37 3.97 -0.25 -2.97
N VAL A 38 4.47 -0.44 -4.19
CA VAL A 38 3.72 -0.13 -5.42
C VAL A 38 2.45 -0.98 -5.53
N LEU A 39 2.52 -2.28 -5.22
CA LEU A 39 1.36 -3.15 -5.25
C LEU A 39 0.31 -2.75 -4.21
N VAL A 40 0.75 -2.34 -3.01
CA VAL A 40 -0.13 -1.87 -1.95
C VAL A 40 -0.75 -0.52 -2.31
N GLU A 41 0.05 0.42 -2.82
CA GLU A 41 -0.43 1.74 -3.25
C GLU A 41 -1.45 1.61 -4.40
N ASP A 42 -1.12 0.84 -5.43
CA ASP A 42 -2.02 0.58 -6.56
C ASP A 42 -3.33 -0.08 -6.12
N TYR A 43 -3.25 -1.07 -5.20
CA TYR A 43 -4.44 -1.67 -4.60
C TYR A 43 -5.26 -0.64 -3.84
N CYS A 44 -4.65 0.16 -2.96
CA CYS A 44 -5.35 1.17 -2.19
C CYS A 44 -6.03 2.22 -3.09
N VAL A 45 -5.32 2.71 -4.11
CA VAL A 45 -5.87 3.67 -5.08
C VAL A 45 -7.05 3.09 -5.85
N ARG A 46 -6.94 1.84 -6.35
CA ARG A 46 -8.03 1.18 -7.09
C ARG A 46 -9.26 0.91 -6.22
N HIS A 47 -9.05 0.70 -4.93
CA HIS A 47 -10.12 0.40 -3.97
C HIS A 47 -10.61 1.63 -3.18
N GLY A 48 -10.02 2.81 -3.38
CA GLY A 48 -10.35 4.02 -2.63
C GLY A 48 -9.99 3.93 -1.14
N ILE A 49 -9.00 3.10 -0.78
CA ILE A 49 -8.52 2.98 0.60
C ILE A 49 -7.55 4.13 0.85
N ILE A 50 -7.99 5.07 1.68
CA ILE A 50 -7.18 6.20 2.14
C ILE A 50 -6.69 5.94 3.57
N GLU A 51 -5.42 6.20 3.82
CA GLU A 51 -4.89 6.26 5.18
C GLU A 51 -5.65 7.36 5.92
N GLN A 52 -6.38 6.99 6.99
CA GLN A 52 -6.98 7.99 7.85
C GLN A 52 -5.85 8.59 8.68
N PRO A 53 -5.58 9.91 8.59
CA PRO A 53 -4.61 10.53 9.46
C PRO A 53 -5.09 10.32 10.90
N GLU A 54 -4.33 9.56 11.68
CA GLU A 54 -4.59 9.30 13.08
C GLU A 54 -4.42 10.60 13.89
N GLY A 55 -5.50 11.39 13.95
CA GLY A 55 -5.53 12.61 14.74
C GLY A 55 -6.47 13.70 14.23
N THR A 56 -7.75 13.38 13.96
CA THR A 56 -8.86 14.32 14.18
C THR A 56 -10.14 13.49 14.34
N GLU A 57 -10.55 13.29 15.59
CA GLU A 57 -11.95 13.08 15.91
C GLU A 57 -12.72 14.31 15.40
N ASP A 58 -13.43 14.20 14.27
CA ASP A 58 -14.83 14.63 14.07
C ASP A 58 -15.21 14.54 12.57
N LYS A 59 -16.21 13.70 12.30
CA LYS A 59 -17.11 13.67 11.14
C LYS A 59 -16.54 13.93 9.72
N VAL A 60 -16.34 12.83 8.98
CA VAL A 60 -16.61 12.81 7.53
C VAL A 60 -17.80 11.91 7.23
N ALA A 61 -18.97 12.51 7.42
CA ALA A 61 -20.15 12.15 6.66
C ALA A 61 -19.92 12.48 5.17
N ALA A 62 -20.38 11.57 4.32
CA ALA A 62 -20.76 11.78 2.92
C ALA A 62 -19.65 12.12 1.90
N ILE A 63 -19.16 11.08 1.20
CA ILE A 63 -18.97 11.14 -0.26
C ILE A 63 -19.47 9.85 -0.93
N GLY A 64 -20.78 9.63 -0.84
CA GLY A 64 -21.53 8.76 -1.74
C GLY A 64 -22.54 9.59 -2.52
N LYS A 65 -22.07 10.54 -3.34
CA LYS A 65 -22.92 11.25 -4.30
C LYS A 65 -22.43 11.04 -5.73
N ALA A 66 -23.34 10.43 -6.48
CA ALA A 66 -23.70 10.72 -7.88
C ALA A 66 -22.73 10.28 -8.99
N THR A 67 -23.13 9.24 -9.72
CA THR A 67 -23.22 9.16 -11.20
C THR A 67 -23.67 7.73 -11.57
N LYS A 68 -24.65 7.43 -12.42
CA LYS A 68 -25.56 8.15 -13.31
C LYS A 68 -26.77 7.22 -13.53
#